data_AF-A0A5E7L8A7-F1
#
_entry.id   AF-A0A5E7L8A7-F1
#
_cell.length_a   1.000
_cell.length_b   1.000
_cell.length_c   1.000
_cell.angle_alpha   90.00
_cell.angle_beta   90.00
_cell.angle_gamma   90.00
#
_symmetry.space_group_name_H-M   'P 1'
#
loop_
_entity.id
_entity.type
_entity.pdbx_description
1 polymer ?
#
loop_
_entity_poly.entity_id
_entity_poly.type
_entity_poly.pdbx_seq_one_letter_code
_entity_poly.pdbx_strand_id
1 'polypeptide(L)' 'MKNIVPNPTLDNAVIQANISKGFMLTTPDGKPAQLAVIDENGSVLIAGADVAWAAWRVCIEVQENFWEGQGHLIVHTKAP' A
#
# COMPACT_ATOMS: atom_id res chain seq x y z
N MET A 1 -11.57 10.52 9.79
CA MET A 1 -10.85 9.80 8.70
C MET A 1 -10.98 8.28 8.78
N LYS A 2 -10.76 7.62 9.94
CA LYS A 2 -10.84 6.15 10.01
C LYS A 2 -12.18 5.53 9.56
N ASN A 3 -13.30 6.26 9.72
CA ASN A 3 -14.63 5.78 9.34
C ASN A 3 -15.08 6.20 7.92
N ILE A 4 -14.25 6.97 7.19
CA ILE A 4 -14.56 7.37 5.80
C ILE A 4 -13.79 6.54 4.77
N VAL A 5 -12.75 5.80 5.19
CA VAL A 5 -12.01 4.88 4.33
C VAL A 5 -12.53 3.47 4.60
N PRO A 6 -12.89 2.69 3.57
CA PRO A 6 -13.27 1.28 3.74
C PRO A 6 -12.16 0.50 4.45
N ASN A 7 -12.53 -0.37 5.38
CA ASN A 7 -11.63 -1.31 6.04
C ASN A 7 -12.03 -2.74 5.68
N PRO A 8 -11.61 -3.25 4.52
CA PRO A 8 -11.96 -4.60 4.09
C PRO A 8 -11.27 -5.66 4.95
N THR A 9 -11.94 -6.78 5.16
CA THR A 9 -11.34 -7.98 5.75
C THR A 9 -10.53 -8.74 4.70
N LEU A 10 -9.35 -9.21 5.08
CA LEU A 10 -8.48 -10.03 4.25
C LEU A 10 -8.43 -11.44 4.83
N ASP A 11 -9.05 -12.40 4.16
CA ASP A 11 -9.19 -13.76 4.71
C ASP A 11 -7.86 -14.53 4.82
N ASN A 12 -6.91 -14.20 3.94
CA ASN A 12 -5.65 -14.95 3.79
C ASN A 12 -4.39 -14.07 3.89
N ALA A 13 -4.52 -12.85 4.40
CA ALA A 13 -3.38 -11.93 4.51
C ALA A 13 -3.55 -10.98 5.71
N VAL A 14 -2.42 -10.61 6.30
CA VAL A 14 -2.34 -9.59 7.34
C VAL A 14 -1.44 -8.48 6.80
N ILE A 15 -1.96 -7.25 6.80
CA ILE A 15 -1.22 -6.06 6.42
C ILE A 15 -1.09 -5.15 7.64
N GLN A 16 0.15 -4.83 8.00
CA GLN A 16 0.47 -3.90 9.07
C GLN A 16 1.46 -2.87 8.55
N ALA A 17 1.51 -1.69 9.17
CA ALA A 17 2.51 -0.70 8.82
C ALA A 17 2.91 0.16 10.01
N ASN A 18 4.15 0.66 9.96
CA ASN A 18 4.59 1.77 10.80
C ASN A 18 5.59 2.63 10.02
N ILE A 19 5.92 3.80 10.56
CA ILE A 19 6.77 4.77 9.87
C ILE A 19 8.18 4.25 9.57
N SER A 20 8.72 3.37 10.41
CA SER A 20 10.10 2.89 10.29
C SER A 20 10.24 1.70 9.34
N LYS A 21 9.19 0.88 9.17
CA LYS A 21 9.23 -0.38 8.42
C LYS A 21 8.36 -0.39 7.17
N GLY A 22 7.54 0.65 6.96
CA GLY A 22 6.57 0.66 5.87
C GLY A 22 5.54 -0.46 6.02
N PHE A 23 5.03 -0.96 4.88
CA PHE A 23 4.12 -2.10 4.87
C PHE A 23 4.85 -3.42 5.19
N MET A 24 4.30 -4.15 6.15
CA MET A 24 4.70 -5.50 6.55
C MET A 24 3.53 -6.43 6.25
N LEU A 25 3.79 -7.44 5.42
CA LEU A 25 2.78 -8.40 4.98
C LEU A 25 3.13 -9.79 5.44
N THR A 26 2.14 -10.47 6.03
CA THR A 26 2.25 -11.86 6.42
C THR A 26 1.00 -12.66 6.06
N THR A 27 1.13 -13.98 5.96
CA THR A 27 -0.02 -14.88 6.01
C THR A 27 -0.62 -14.87 7.43
N PRO A 28 -1.84 -15.42 7.62
CA PRO A 28 -2.42 -15.59 8.96
C PRO A 28 -1.51 -16.39 9.92
N ASP A 29 -0.72 -17.31 9.37
CA ASP A 29 0.27 -18.12 10.12
C ASP A 29 1.59 -17.37 10.38
N GLY A 30 1.69 -16.09 10.02
CA GLY A 30 2.89 -15.27 10.23
C GLY A 30 4.02 -15.48 9.21
N LYS A 31 3.80 -16.24 8.13
CA LYS A 31 4.82 -16.41 7.08
C LYS A 31 4.94 -15.13 6.25
N PRO A 32 6.14 -14.75 5.76
CA PRO A 32 6.30 -13.57 4.93
C PRO A 32 5.40 -13.61 3.68
N ALA A 33 4.75 -12.49 3.38
CA ALA A 33 3.98 -12.26 2.16
C ALA A 33 4.48 -10.99 1.45
N GLN A 34 4.05 -10.78 0.21
CA GLN A 34 4.47 -9.65 -0.62
C GLN A 34 3.27 -8.99 -1.30
N LEU A 35 3.38 -7.68 -1.56
CA LEU A 35 2.43 -6.99 -2.43
C LEU A 35 2.71 -7.32 -3.90
N ALA A 36 1.63 -7.33 -4.67
CA ALA A 36 1.64 -7.48 -6.11
C ALA A 36 0.72 -6.44 -6.75
N VAL A 37 1.12 -5.89 -7.90
CA VAL A 37 0.24 -5.17 -8.81
C VAL A 37 -0.30 -6.19 -9.79
N ILE A 38 -1.63 -6.29 -9.86
CA ILE A 38 -2.33 -7.22 -10.72
C ILE A 38 -3.10 -6.40 -11.76
N ASP A 39 -3.00 -6.76 -13.02
CA ASP A 39 -3.76 -6.12 -14.09
C ASP A 39 -5.23 -6.59 -14.12
N GLU A 40 -6.01 -6.04 -15.04
CA GLU A 40 -7.42 -6.39 -15.23
C GLU A 40 -7.64 -7.86 -15.65
N ASN A 41 -6.62 -8.53 -16.19
CA ASN A 41 -6.68 -9.92 -16.62
C ASN A 41 -6.27 -10.90 -15.49
N GLY A 42 -5.97 -10.40 -14.29
CA GLY A 42 -5.48 -11.21 -13.18
C GLY A 42 -3.99 -11.55 -13.29
N SER A 43 -3.25 -10.94 -14.22
CA SER A 43 -1.82 -11.18 -14.38
C SER A 43 -1.03 -10.32 -13.40
N VAL A 44 -0.08 -10.93 -12.70
CA VAL A 44 0.85 -10.20 -11.82
C VAL A 44 1.85 -9.44 -12.67
N LEU A 45 1.74 -8.10 -12.69
CA LEU A 45 2.68 -7.22 -13.40
C LEU A 45 4.02 -7.13 -12.67
N ILE A 46 3.97 -7.01 -11.35
CA ILE A 46 5.14 -6.93 -10.47
C ILE A 46 4.75 -7.33 -9.05
N ALA A 47 5.63 -8.03 -8.35
CA ALA A 47 5.47 -8.36 -6.93
C ALA A 47 6.81 -8.21 -6.21
N GLY A 48 6.75 -7.83 -4.93
CA GLY A 48 7.94 -7.77 -4.09
C GLY A 48 7.96 -6.60 -3.09
N ALA A 49 9.11 -6.46 -2.43
CA ALA A 49 9.33 -5.40 -1.45
C ALA A 49 9.28 -3.99 -2.07
N ASP A 50 9.73 -3.83 -3.32
CA ASP A 50 9.70 -2.55 -4.01
C ASP A 50 8.27 -2.05 -4.24
N VAL A 51 7.32 -2.96 -4.48
CA VAL A 51 5.89 -2.64 -4.58
C VAL A 51 5.36 -2.11 -3.24
N ALA A 52 5.76 -2.74 -2.14
CA ALA A 52 5.40 -2.30 -0.79
C ALA A 52 5.98 -0.90 -0.46
N TRP A 53 7.23 -0.64 -0.80
CA TRP A 53 7.84 0.68 -0.61
C TRP A 53 7.20 1.75 -1.49
N ALA A 54 6.93 1.44 -2.75
CA ALA A 54 6.29 2.37 -3.67
C ALA A 54 4.88 2.76 -3.17
N ALA A 55 4.08 1.78 -2.73
CA ALA A 55 2.76 2.04 -2.16
C ALA A 55 2.84 2.85 -0.86
N TRP A 56 3.77 2.52 0.03
CA TRP A 56 3.96 3.23 1.30
C TRP A 56 4.36 4.69 1.09
N ARG A 57 5.28 4.96 0.16
CA ARG A 57 5.69 6.33 -0.18
C ARG A 57 4.52 7.16 -0.68
N VAL A 58 3.69 6.60 -1.56
CA VAL A 58 2.49 7.29 -2.07
C VAL A 58 1.53 7.63 -0.92
N CYS A 59 1.32 6.72 0.03
CA CYS A 59 0.48 6.99 1.20
C CYS A 59 1.03 8.14 2.08
N ILE A 60 2.34 8.18 2.30
CA ILE A 60 2.98 9.28 3.05
C ILE A 60 2.79 10.61 2.33
N GLU A 61 3.11 10.66 1.03
CA GLU A 61 3.04 11.90 0.24
C GLU A 61 1.61 12.44 0.13
N VAL A 62 0.60 11.56 0.01
CA VAL A 62 -0.82 11.97 0.08
C VAL A 62 -1.16 12.56 1.45
N GLN A 63 -0.63 11.99 2.53
CA GLN A 63 -0.87 12.50 3.88
C GLN A 63 -0.17 13.86 4.12
N GLU A 64 1.04 14.04 3.59
CA GLU A 64 1.78 15.31 3.62
C GLU A 64 1.05 16.38 2.80
N ASN A 65 0.66 16.07 1.57
CA ASN A 65 -0.14 16.96 0.72
C ASN A 65 -1.44 17.38 1.42
N PHE A 66 -2.10 16.47 2.14
CA PHE A 66 -3.28 16.81 2.93
C PHE A 66 -2.96 17.84 4.02
N TRP A 67 -1.83 17.70 4.73
CA TRP A 67 -1.41 18.68 5.75
C TRP A 67 -1.01 20.04 5.16
N GLU A 68 -0.52 20.07 3.94
CA GLU A 68 -0.18 21.31 3.21
C GLU A 68 -1.40 21.98 2.55
N GLY A 69 -2.61 21.44 2.71
CA GLY A 69 -3.83 21.96 2.10
C GLY A 69 -4.00 21.57 0.62
N GLN A 70 -3.22 20.62 0.13
CA GLN A 70 -3.19 20.12 -1.24
C GLN A 70 -3.82 18.73 -1.38
N GLY A 71 -4.78 18.38 -0.53
CA GLY A 71 -5.41 17.04 -0.48
C GLY A 71 -6.18 16.59 -1.74
N HIS A 72 -6.20 17.40 -2.80
CA HIS A 72 -6.77 17.07 -4.12
C HIS A 72 -5.71 16.68 -5.16
N LEU A 73 -4.41 16.75 -4.82
CA LEU A 73 -3.34 16.32 -5.70
C LEU A 73 -3.24 14.80 -5.78
N ILE A 74 -3.10 14.29 -7.00
CA ILE A 74 -2.88 12.87 -7.25
C ILE A 74 -1.38 12.59 -7.26
N VAL A 75 -0.93 11.75 -6.33
CA VAL A 75 0.45 11.27 -6.25
C VAL A 75 0.58 9.99 -7.04
N HIS A 76 1.58 9.91 -7.92
CA HIS A 76 1.85 8.74 -8.73
C HIS A 76 3.26 8.19 -8.48
N THR A 77 3.37 6.85 -8.51
CA THR A 77 4.64 6.14 -8.67
C THR A 77 4.59 5.40 -10.00
N LYS A 78 5.64 5.51 -10.82
CA LYS A 78 5.72 4.89 -12.15
C LYS A 78 7.14 4.42 -12.45
N ALA A 79 7.27 3.45 -13.34
CA ALA A 79 8.56 3.06 -13.91
C ALA A 79 9.23 4.28 -14.61
N PRO A 80 10.58 4.32 -14.68
CA PRO A 80 11.30 5.37 -15.40
C PRO A 80 10.89 5.46 -16.88
#